data_AF-A0A137NXQ3-F1
#
_entry.id   AF-A0A137NXQ3-F1
#
_cell.length_a   1.000
_cell.length_b   1.000
_cell.length_c   1.000
_cell.angle_alpha   90.00
_cell.angle_beta   90.00
_cell.angle_gamma   90.00
#
_symmetry.space_group_name_H-M   'P 1'
#
loop_
_entity.id
_entity.type
_entity.pdbx_description
1 polymer ?
#
loop_
_entity_poly.entity_id
_entity_poly.type
_entity_poly.pdbx_seq_one_letter_code
_entity_poly.pdbx_strand_id
1 'polypeptide(L)'
;LNQIFKTFNLKKEFRLNFYKVLISIALLIKCDFYHHDEDDFVLVKNQNYLEDVSELLGVQVDDLELVLVARTRVVNDEVCTMMLDLEEAQRQRDQLCTTLFRLAFSWIVEAIN
;
A
#
# COMPACT_ATOMS: atom_id res chain seq x y z
N LEU A 1 -5.64 -2.69 22.00
CA LEU A 1 -4.73 -1.68 21.40
C LEU A 1 -4.72 -0.36 22.18
N ASN A 2 -5.85 0.37 22.30
CA ASN A 2 -5.86 1.66 23.00
C ASN A 2 -5.39 1.62 24.46
N GLN A 3 -5.69 0.54 25.20
CA GLN A 3 -5.18 0.36 26.57
C GLN A 3 -3.67 0.07 26.58
N ILE A 4 -3.18 -0.82 25.70
CA ILE A 4 -1.75 -1.12 25.52
C ILE A 4 -0.96 0.16 25.25
N PHE A 5 -1.39 0.98 24.28
CA PHE A 5 -0.67 2.21 23.95
C PHE A 5 -0.67 3.26 25.07
N LYS A 6 -1.67 3.24 25.96
CA LYS A 6 -1.68 4.06 27.17
C LYS A 6 -0.72 3.50 28.23
N THR A 7 -0.69 2.19 28.41
CA THR A 7 0.21 1.50 29.36
C THR A 7 1.68 1.70 28.99
N PHE A 8 2.02 1.69 27.71
CA PHE A 8 3.40 1.89 27.23
C PHE A 8 3.79 3.36 26.96
N ASN A 9 2.96 4.33 27.36
CA ASN A 9 3.19 5.77 27.15
C ASN A 9 3.57 6.16 25.70
N LEU A 10 3.03 5.44 24.70
CA LEU A 10 3.38 5.72 23.31
C LEU A 10 2.88 7.09 22.89
N LYS A 11 3.73 7.85 22.19
CA LYS A 11 3.41 9.21 21.73
C LYS A 11 2.14 9.20 20.88
N LYS A 12 1.33 10.27 20.98
CA LYS A 12 0.07 10.42 20.24
C LYS A 12 0.28 10.28 18.73
N GLU A 13 1.38 10.82 18.23
CA GLU A 13 1.80 10.75 16.82
C GLU A 13 2.03 9.31 16.36
N PHE A 14 2.74 8.50 17.14
CA PHE A 14 2.95 7.07 16.85
C PHE A 14 1.61 6.33 16.69
N ARG A 15 0.67 6.55 17.61
CA ARG A 15 -0.67 5.93 17.52
C ARG A 15 -1.39 6.33 16.24
N LEU A 16 -1.34 7.61 15.87
CA LEU A 16 -1.98 8.11 14.66
C LEU A 16 -1.38 7.48 13.42
N ASN A 17 -0.06 7.45 13.30
CA ASN A 17 0.63 6.86 12.15
C ASN A 17 0.37 5.35 12.05
N PHE A 18 0.35 4.65 13.18
CA PHE A 18 -0.02 3.24 13.22
C PHE A 18 -1.45 3.01 12.70
N TYR A 19 -2.42 3.81 13.15
CA TYR A 19 -3.81 3.70 12.67
C TYR A 19 -3.93 4.07 11.18
N LYS A 20 -3.21 5.09 10.71
CA LYS A 20 -3.18 5.46 9.28
C LYS A 20 -2.74 4.29 8.41
N VAL A 21 -1.69 3.57 8.80
CA VAL A 21 -1.22 2.37 8.07
C VAL A 21 -2.28 1.26 8.08
N LEU A 22 -2.93 1.00 9.22
CA LEU A 22 -3.98 -0.03 9.27
C LEU A 22 -5.20 0.32 8.40
N ILE A 23 -5.63 1.58 8.40
CA ILE A 23 -6.72 2.04 7.54
C ILE A 23 -6.30 1.93 6.07
N SER A 24 -5.07 2.30 5.74
CA SER A 24 -4.51 2.17 4.39
C SER A 24 -4.58 0.73 3.89
N ILE A 25 -4.19 -0.26 4.71
CA ILE A 25 -4.31 -1.68 4.37
C ILE A 25 -5.76 -2.07 4.12
N ALA A 26 -6.69 -1.65 4.99
CA ALA A 26 -8.10 -1.97 4.86
C ALA A 26 -8.74 -1.36 3.60
N LEU A 27 -8.29 -0.18 3.17
CA LEU A 27 -8.73 0.47 1.95
C LEU A 27 -8.09 -0.17 0.70
N LEU A 28 -6.79 -0.46 0.75
CA LEU A 28 -6.09 -1.15 -0.33
C LEU A 28 -6.79 -2.47 -0.70
N ILE A 29 -7.21 -3.27 0.29
CA ILE A 29 -7.95 -4.54 0.05
C ILE A 29 -9.25 -4.32 -0.75
N LYS A 30 -9.86 -3.13 -0.67
CA LYS A 30 -11.07 -2.78 -1.43
C LYS A 30 -10.77 -2.29 -2.85
N CYS A 31 -9.52 -1.95 -3.17
CA CYS A 31 -9.14 -1.57 -4.52
C CYS A 31 -9.24 -2.79 -5.43
N ASP A 32 -10.02 -2.65 -6.50
CA ASP A 32 -10.13 -3.63 -7.57
C ASP A 32 -9.51 -3.08 -8.85
N PHE A 33 -9.28 -3.97 -9.81
CA PHE A 33 -8.61 -3.65 -11.07
C PHE A 33 -9.49 -4.03 -12.25
N TYR A 34 -9.24 -3.41 -13.41
CA TYR A 34 -9.87 -3.80 -14.65
C TYR A 34 -8.91 -3.64 -15.82
N HIS A 35 -9.13 -4.42 -16.87
CA HIS A 35 -8.39 -4.32 -18.11
C HIS A 35 -8.99 -3.21 -18.99
N HIS A 36 -8.15 -2.32 -19.51
CA HIS A 36 -8.52 -1.26 -20.42
C HIS A 36 -8.25 -1.70 -21.86
N ASP A 37 -9.31 -2.10 -22.57
CA ASP A 37 -9.21 -2.74 -23.89
C ASP A 37 -8.52 -1.86 -24.96
N GLU A 38 -8.63 -0.54 -24.86
CA GLU A 38 -8.07 0.38 -25.87
C GLU A 38 -6.55 0.48 -25.81
N ASP A 39 -6.00 0.44 -24.59
CA ASP A 39 -4.56 0.65 -24.37
C ASP A 39 -3.82 -0.62 -23.92
N ASP A 40 -4.52 -1.75 -23.82
CA ASP A 40 -3.99 -3.07 -23.45
C ASP A 40 -3.21 -3.07 -22.12
N PHE A 41 -3.71 -2.33 -21.12
CA PHE A 41 -3.14 -2.30 -19.76
C PHE A 41 -4.20 -2.35 -18.66
N VAL A 42 -3.74 -2.58 -17.43
CA VAL A 42 -4.60 -2.65 -16.24
C VAL A 42 -4.64 -1.32 -15.51
N LEU A 43 -5.84 -0.94 -15.07
CA LEU A 43 -6.10 0.28 -14.29
C LEU A 43 -6.77 -0.03 -12.95
N VAL A 44 -6.63 0.91 -12.01
CA VAL A 44 -7.35 0.86 -10.73
C VAL A 44 -8.80 1.30 -10.94
N LYS A 45 -9.74 0.44 -10.54
CA LYS A 45 -11.18 0.69 -10.68
C LYS A 45 -11.71 1.72 -9.69
N ASN A 46 -11.17 1.71 -8.47
CA ASN A 46 -11.70 2.46 -7.33
C ASN A 46 -10.75 3.58 -6.91
N GLN A 47 -10.66 4.63 -7.72
CA GLN A 47 -9.69 5.70 -7.49
C GLN A 47 -9.89 6.44 -6.17
N ASN A 48 -11.13 6.56 -5.70
CA ASN A 48 -11.43 7.15 -4.40
C ASN A 48 -10.71 6.45 -3.23
N TYR A 49 -10.60 5.11 -3.26
CA TYR A 49 -9.85 4.39 -2.23
C TYR A 49 -8.35 4.60 -2.37
N LEU A 50 -7.85 4.76 -3.60
CA LEU A 50 -6.44 5.02 -3.86
C LEU A 50 -6.04 6.41 -3.35
N GLU A 51 -6.87 7.42 -3.59
CA GLU A 51 -6.71 8.79 -3.08
C GLU A 51 -6.67 8.81 -1.55
N ASP A 52 -7.62 8.15 -0.88
CA ASP A 52 -7.66 8.04 0.58
C ASP A 52 -6.37 7.38 1.13
N VAL A 53 -5.91 6.30 0.49
CA VAL A 53 -4.65 5.62 0.87
C VAL A 53 -3.45 6.55 0.68
N SER A 54 -3.42 7.29 -0.44
CA SER A 54 -2.37 8.24 -0.76
C SER A 54 -2.25 9.32 0.31
N GLU A 55 -3.37 9.88 0.78
CA GLU A 55 -3.41 10.86 1.85
C GLU A 55 -2.94 10.28 3.19
N LEU A 56 -3.38 9.06 3.54
CA LEU A 56 -3.00 8.40 4.79
C LEU A 56 -1.51 8.09 4.85
N LEU A 57 -0.91 7.66 3.73
CA LEU A 57 0.51 7.33 3.63
C LEU A 57 1.40 8.54 3.32
N GLY A 58 0.82 9.66 2.87
CA GLY A 58 1.55 10.87 2.51
C GLY A 58 2.36 10.73 1.22
N VAL A 59 1.85 9.98 0.24
CA VAL A 59 2.45 9.78 -1.08
C VAL A 59 1.61 10.46 -2.17
N GLN A 60 2.11 10.52 -3.41
CA GLN A 60 1.30 10.95 -4.55
C GLN A 60 0.44 9.79 -5.06
N VAL A 61 -0.78 10.10 -5.50
CA VAL A 61 -1.75 9.08 -5.94
C VAL A 61 -1.28 8.40 -7.22
N ASP A 62 -0.70 9.15 -8.16
CA ASP A 62 -0.16 8.63 -9.42
C ASP A 62 1.01 7.65 -9.17
N ASP A 63 1.88 7.96 -8.20
CA ASP A 63 2.98 7.07 -7.81
C ASP A 63 2.44 5.78 -7.20
N LEU A 64 1.41 5.88 -6.35
CA LEU A 64 0.76 4.74 -5.73
C LEU A 64 0.04 3.87 -6.77
N GLU A 65 -0.63 4.48 -7.75
CA GLU A 65 -1.24 3.77 -8.87
C GLU A 65 -0.18 2.99 -9.65
N LEU A 66 0.92 3.65 -10.03
CA LEU A 66 2.01 3.03 -10.76
C LEU A 66 2.61 1.83 -10.01
N VAL A 67 2.75 1.92 -8.68
CA VAL A 67 3.20 0.82 -7.83
C VAL A 67 2.26 -0.40 -7.88
N LEU A 68 0.97 -0.19 -8.13
CA LEU A 68 -0.03 -1.25 -8.20
C LEU A 68 -0.17 -1.86 -9.59
N VAL A 69 0.03 -1.08 -10.66
CA VAL A 69 -0.23 -1.52 -12.05
C VAL A 69 1.05 -1.77 -12.86
N ALA A 70 2.22 -1.43 -12.34
CA ALA A 70 3.49 -1.63 -13.03
C ALA A 70 4.56 -2.17 -12.08
N ARG A 71 5.61 -2.75 -12.67
CA ARG A 71 6.78 -3.22 -11.94
C ARG A 71 8.06 -2.89 -12.67
N THR A 72 8.94 -2.17 -11.98
CA THR A 72 10.28 -1.86 -12.45
C THR A 72 11.27 -2.96 -12.03
N ARG A 73 12.04 -3.49 -12.99
CA ARG A 73 13.08 -4.50 -12.76
C ARG A 73 14.31 -4.23 -13.61
N VAL A 74 15.46 -4.71 -13.17
CA VAL A 74 16.68 -4.72 -13.98
C VAL A 74 16.72 -6.01 -14.79
N VAL A 75 16.81 -5.89 -16.11
CA VAL A 75 16.93 -6.99 -17.06
C VAL A 75 18.13 -6.71 -17.95
N ASN A 76 19.13 -7.61 -17.97
CA ASN A 76 20.34 -7.45 -18.78
C ASN A 76 21.03 -6.07 -18.58
N ASP A 77 21.20 -5.65 -17.32
CA ASP A 77 21.77 -4.35 -16.93
C ASP A 77 20.98 -3.10 -17.37
N GLU A 78 19.74 -3.26 -17.87
CA GLU A 78 18.83 -2.17 -18.21
C GLU A 78 17.62 -2.12 -17.25
N VAL A 79 17.17 -0.91 -16.90
CA VAL A 79 15.97 -0.70 -16.07
C VAL A 79 14.74 -0.70 -16.98
N CYS A 80 13.88 -1.69 -16.81
CA CYS A 80 12.64 -1.84 -17.56
C CYS A 80 11.43 -1.73 -16.62
N THR A 81 10.42 -0.96 -17.02
CA THR A 81 9.10 -0.93 -16.38
C THR A 81 8.14 -1.77 -17.21
N MET A 82 7.55 -2.77 -16.59
CA MET A 82 6.56 -3.64 -17.23
C MET A 82 5.19 -3.36 -16.61
N MET A 83 4.18 -3.15 -17.45
CA MET A 83 2.79 -3.11 -17.02
C MET A 83 2.35 -4.51 -16.59
N LEU A 84 1.55 -4.58 -15.54
CA LEU A 84 1.08 -5.83 -14.95
C LEU A 84 -0.23 -6.26 -15.60
N ASP A 85 -0.46 -7.57 -15.63
CA ASP A 85 -1.81 -8.11 -15.86
C ASP A 85 -2.71 -8.00 -14.61
N LEU A 86 -3.97 -8.40 -14.75
CA LEU A 86 -4.98 -8.27 -13.69
C LEU A 86 -4.59 -9.06 -12.43
N GLU A 87 -4.11 -10.28 -12.61
CA GLU A 87 -3.71 -11.17 -11.51
C GLU A 87 -2.45 -10.64 -10.83
N GLU A 88 -1.49 -10.16 -11.61
CA GLU A 88 -0.27 -9.55 -11.12
C GLU A 88 -0.53 -8.27 -10.34
N ALA A 89 -1.45 -7.41 -10.78
CA ALA A 89 -1.85 -6.19 -10.06
C ALA A 89 -2.53 -6.52 -8.73
N GLN A 90 -3.43 -7.52 -8.70
CA GLN A 90 -4.03 -8.02 -7.46
C GLN A 90 -2.97 -8.57 -6.50
N ARG A 91 -2.02 -9.36 -7.01
CA ARG A 91 -0.92 -9.89 -6.22
C ARG A 91 0.00 -8.80 -5.70
N GLN A 92 0.25 -7.77 -6.50
CA GLN A 92 1.06 -6.60 -6.15
C GLN A 92 0.41 -5.81 -5.01
N ARG A 93 -0.90 -5.57 -5.07
CA ARG A 93 -1.70 -5.00 -3.97
C ARG A 93 -1.57 -5.82 -2.69
N ASP A 94 -1.75 -7.14 -2.77
CA ASP A 94 -1.70 -8.01 -1.59
C ASP A 94 -0.29 -8.08 -0.97
N GLN A 95 0.76 -8.00 -1.79
CA GLN A 95 2.15 -7.87 -1.35
C GLN A 95 2.39 -6.53 -0.64
N LEU A 96 1.84 -5.43 -1.16
CA LEU A 96 1.91 -4.12 -0.52
C LEU A 96 1.21 -4.15 0.86
N CYS A 97 -0.01 -4.69 0.94
CA CYS A 97 -0.74 -4.89 2.20
C CYS A 97 0.06 -5.69 3.21
N THR A 98 0.68 -6.80 2.77
CA THR A 98 1.53 -7.64 3.63
C THR A 98 2.76 -6.87 4.13
N THR A 99 3.39 -6.08 3.26
CA THR A 99 4.57 -5.28 3.61
C THR A 99 4.23 -4.19 4.62
N LEU A 100 3.13 -3.47 4.41
CA LEU A 100 2.63 -2.45 5.35
C LEU A 100 2.27 -3.05 6.70
N PHE A 101 1.64 -4.23 6.73
CA PHE A 101 1.34 -4.92 7.98
C PHE A 101 2.60 -5.32 8.75
N ARG A 102 3.61 -5.88 8.06
CA ARG A 102 4.89 -6.24 8.66
C ARG A 102 5.59 -5.04 9.27
N LEU A 103 5.58 -3.90 8.57
CA LEU A 103 6.14 -2.64 9.07
C LEU A 103 5.37 -2.13 10.30
N ALA A 104 4.03 -2.10 10.25
CA ALA A 104 3.23 -1.68 11.39
C ALA A 104 3.45 -2.60 12.61
N PHE A 105 3.60 -3.90 12.38
CA PHE A 105 3.89 -4.86 13.44
C PHE A 105 5.29 -4.68 14.02
N SER A 106 6.31 -4.43 13.19
CA SER A 106 7.67 -4.19 13.69
C SER A 106 7.73 -2.97 14.61
N TRP A 107 7.00 -1.90 14.30
CA TRP A 107 6.86 -0.75 15.19
C TRP A 107 6.27 -1.10 16.55
N ILE A 108 5.33 -2.03 16.63
CA ILE A 108 4.79 -2.50 17.92
C ILE A 108 5.87 -3.27 18.69
N VAL A 109 6.60 -4.16 18.03
CA VAL A 109 7.66 -4.95 18.67
C VAL A 109 8.75 -4.03 19.23
N GLU A 110 9.18 -3.05 18.44
CA GLU A 110 10.16 -2.03 18.85
C GLU A 110 9.65 -1.15 20.01
N ALA A 111 8.35 -0.88 20.07
CA ALA A 111 7.75 -0.10 21.14
C ALA A 111 7.61 -0.88 22.47
N ILE A 112 7.61 -2.21 22.42
CA ILE A 112 7.50 -3.08 23.60
C ILE A 112 8.89 -3.40 24.18
N ASN A 113 9.90 -3.59 23.33
CA ASN A 113 11.28 -3.88 23.72
C ASN A 113 11.97 -2.66 24.34
#